data_AF-A0AA50DXY9-F1
#
_entry.id   AF-A0AA50DXY9-F1
#
_cell.length_a   1.000
_cell.length_b   1.000
_cell.length_c   1.000
_cell.angle_alpha   90.00
_cell.angle_beta   90.00
_cell.angle_gamma   90.00
#
_symmetry.space_group_name_H-M   'P 1'
#
loop_
_entity.id
_entity.type
_entity.pdbx_description
1 polymer ?
#
loop_
_entity_poly.entity_id
_entity_poly.type
_entity_poly.pdbx_seq_one_letter_code
_entity_poly.pdbx_strand_id
1 'polypeptide(L)'
;MASSSLGRWQLKASNDRYWVKLSGKTDKKGSLVHTPTAQGLQLNCRDTTRGYLYLQLGSVGHGLIVQGETDTAGLEVGGDWGLTEENLSKKTVPSWGTTLLGFNSLGFQSSNS
;
A
#
# COMPACT_ATOMS: atom_id res chain seq x y z
N MET A 1 -23.79 5.17 -1.82
CA MET A 1 -22.54 5.85 -1.42
C MET A 1 -21.43 4.82 -1.48
N ALA A 2 -20.48 4.95 -2.40
CA ALA A 2 -19.38 3.99 -2.54
C ALA A 2 -18.22 4.42 -1.61
N SER A 3 -17.91 3.60 -0.61
CA SER A 3 -16.77 3.79 0.28
C SER A 3 -15.54 3.13 -0.36
N SER A 4 -14.64 3.91 -0.94
CA SER A 4 -13.35 3.41 -1.42
C SER A 4 -12.34 3.39 -0.27
N SER A 5 -12.23 2.28 0.44
CA SER A 5 -11.13 2.06 1.39
C SER A 5 -9.80 1.93 0.65
N LEU A 6 -8.68 2.21 1.34
CA LEU A 6 -7.34 1.98 0.77
C LEU A 6 -7.04 0.48 0.53
N GLY A 7 -7.92 -0.41 0.98
CA GLY A 7 -7.90 -1.83 0.65
C GLY A 7 -7.02 -2.66 1.59
N ARG A 8 -6.71 -3.88 1.12
CA ARG A 8 -5.86 -4.86 1.80
C ARG A 8 -4.75 -5.25 0.84
N TRP A 9 -3.53 -5.34 1.33
CA TRP A 9 -2.38 -5.74 0.52
C TRP A 9 -1.42 -6.62 1.31
N GLN A 10 -0.62 -7.39 0.57
CA GLN A 10 0.46 -8.20 1.12
C GLN A 10 1.71 -8.01 0.26
N LEU A 11 2.84 -7.79 0.91
CA LEU A 11 4.16 -7.73 0.31
C LEU A 11 5.03 -8.85 0.87
N LYS A 12 5.76 -9.51 -0.02
CA LYS A 12 6.78 -10.49 0.34
C LYS A 12 8.06 -10.17 -0.41
N ALA A 13 9.19 -10.25 0.28
CA ALA A 13 10.50 -10.12 -0.34
C ALA A 13 11.50 -11.05 0.34
N SER A 14 12.51 -11.49 -0.40
CA SER A 14 13.56 -12.35 0.14
C SER A 14 14.86 -12.19 -0.62
N ASN A 15 15.96 -12.53 0.04
CA ASN A 15 17.26 -12.81 -0.56
C ASN A 15 17.84 -14.06 0.10
N ASP A 16 19.09 -14.40 -0.21
CA ASP A 16 19.74 -15.61 0.29
C ASP A 16 19.93 -15.65 1.82
N ARG A 17 19.74 -14.51 2.50
CA ARG A 17 19.98 -14.37 3.95
C ARG A 17 18.71 -14.10 4.74
N TYR A 18 17.75 -13.39 4.16
CA TYR A 18 16.58 -12.88 4.86
C TYR A 18 15.29 -12.96 4.03
N TRP A 19 14.16 -12.98 4.71
CA TRP A 19 12.83 -12.85 4.14
C TRP A 19 11.99 -11.89 4.97
N VAL A 20 11.08 -11.17 4.32
CA VAL A 20 10.10 -10.30 4.96
C VAL A 20 8.72 -10.58 4.39
N LYS A 21 7.71 -10.55 5.27
CA LYS A 21 6.29 -10.51 4.94
C LYS A 21 5.68 -9.29 5.61
N LEU A 22 4.93 -8.53 4.85
CA LEU A 22 4.25 -7.33 5.33
C LEU A 22 2.80 -7.37 4.85
N SER A 23 1.85 -7.18 5.75
CA SER A 23 0.43 -7.14 5.43
C SER A 23 -0.15 -5.83 5.95
N GLY A 24 -0.79 -5.06 5.08
CA GLY A 24 -1.46 -3.82 5.44
C GLY A 24 -2.95 -3.89 5.12
N LYS A 25 -3.79 -3.32 5.99
CA LYS A 25 -5.22 -3.13 5.71
C LYS A 25 -5.75 -1.88 6.40
N THR A 26 -6.75 -1.26 5.77
CA THR A 26 -7.58 -0.26 6.44
C THR A 26 -8.93 -0.15 5.74
N ASP A 27 -9.98 0.03 6.52
CA ASP A 27 -11.32 0.33 6.01
C ASP A 27 -11.54 1.85 5.91
N LYS A 28 -10.52 2.66 6.21
CA LYS A 28 -10.57 4.11 6.08
C LYS A 28 -10.28 4.53 4.63
N LYS A 29 -10.95 5.60 4.19
CA LYS A 29 -10.82 6.21 2.86
C LYS A 29 -9.45 6.88 2.61
N GLY A 30 -8.68 7.12 3.67
CA GLY A 30 -7.48 7.95 3.65
C GLY A 30 -7.77 9.43 3.39
N SER A 31 -6.87 10.31 3.83
CA SER A 31 -6.88 11.73 3.49
C SER A 31 -6.20 11.93 2.13
N LEU A 32 -6.70 12.85 1.31
CA LEU A 32 -5.96 13.23 0.10
C LEU A 32 -4.79 14.12 0.52
N VAL A 33 -3.60 13.84 -0.03
CA VAL A 33 -2.39 14.59 0.26
C VAL A 33 -1.74 15.10 -1.01
N HIS A 34 -1.14 16.30 -0.92
CA HIS A 34 -0.31 16.84 -1.98
C HIS A 34 1.03 16.09 -2.00
N THR A 35 1.42 15.58 -3.17
CA THR A 35 2.79 15.07 -3.35
C THR A 35 3.51 15.76 -4.51
N PRO A 36 4.85 15.80 -4.49
CA PRO A 36 5.63 16.37 -5.59
C PRO A 36 5.47 15.57 -6.88
N THR A 37 5.15 16.25 -7.99
CA THR A 37 5.17 15.70 -9.35
C THR A 37 6.00 16.58 -10.28
N ALA A 38 6.20 16.13 -11.52
CA ALA A 38 6.84 16.95 -12.56
C ALA A 38 6.04 18.23 -12.88
N GLN A 39 4.76 18.28 -12.51
CA GLN A 39 3.84 19.42 -12.69
C GLN A 39 3.61 20.19 -11.37
N GLY A 40 4.48 20.03 -10.37
CA GLY A 40 4.36 20.67 -9.06
C GLY A 40 3.60 19.83 -8.03
N LEU A 41 3.09 20.46 -6.97
CA LEU A 41 2.32 19.76 -5.93
C LEU A 41 0.92 19.41 -6.44
N GLN A 42 0.55 18.14 -6.40
CA GLN A 42 -0.75 17.65 -6.89
C GLN A 42 -1.42 16.72 -5.85
N LEU A 43 -2.75 16.73 -5.78
CA LEU A 43 -3.54 15.77 -4.98
C LEU A 43 -3.60 14.40 -5.68
N ASN A 44 -2.58 13.57 -5.48
CA ASN A 44 -2.45 12.28 -6.16
C ASN A 44 -2.17 11.10 -5.21
N CYS A 45 -2.10 11.32 -3.90
CA CYS A 45 -1.97 10.24 -2.93
C CYS A 45 -3.12 10.24 -1.93
N ARG A 46 -3.39 9.07 -1.36
CA ARG A 46 -4.24 8.94 -0.18
C ARG A 46 -3.47 8.25 0.94
N ASP A 47 -3.47 8.86 2.13
CA ASP A 47 -2.76 8.36 3.30
C ASP A 47 -3.69 8.13 4.50
N THR A 48 -3.30 7.27 5.43
CA THR A 48 -3.93 7.20 6.75
C THR A 48 -2.94 6.75 7.79
N THR A 49 -3.02 7.32 8.99
CA THR A 49 -2.28 6.84 10.17
C THR A 49 -3.08 5.84 11.01
N ARG A 50 -4.24 5.40 10.50
CA ARG A 50 -5.16 4.46 11.17
C ARG A 50 -5.25 3.16 10.38
N GLY A 51 -4.10 2.65 9.98
CA GLY A 51 -3.96 1.37 9.29
C GLY A 51 -3.48 0.28 10.22
N TYR A 52 -4.00 -0.93 10.00
CA TYR A 52 -3.40 -2.13 10.56
C TYR A 52 -2.21 -2.55 9.70
N LEU A 53 -1.08 -2.83 10.35
CA LEU A 53 0.12 -3.37 9.74
C LEU A 53 0.59 -4.58 10.53
N TYR A 54 0.94 -5.66 9.84
CA TYR A 54 1.56 -6.85 10.40
C TYR A 54 2.86 -7.15 9.65
N LEU A 55 3.97 -7.22 10.39
CA LEU A 55 5.31 -7.46 9.87
C LEU A 55 5.85 -8.78 10.41
N GLN A 56 6.47 -9.57 9.54
CA GLN A 56 7.38 -10.64 9.91
C GLN A 56 8.68 -10.50 9.13
N LEU A 57 9.80 -10.57 9.84
CA LEU A 57 11.14 -10.64 9.26
C LEU A 57 11.83 -11.89 9.79
N GLY A 58 12.45 -12.66 8.92
CA GLY A 58 13.25 -13.80 9.32
C GLY A 58 14.52 -13.95 8.51
N SER A 59 15.39 -14.85 8.97
CA SER A 59 16.60 -15.29 8.30
C SER A 59 16.39 -16.65 7.65
N VAL A 60 16.99 -16.83 6.48
CA VAL A 60 17.09 -18.12 5.81
C VAL A 60 17.98 -19.04 6.67
N GLY A 61 17.44 -20.17 7.10
CA GLY A 61 18.14 -21.15 7.96
C GLY A 61 17.96 -20.94 9.47
N HIS A 62 17.64 -19.73 9.92
CA HIS A 62 17.48 -19.42 11.35
C HIS A 62 16.04 -19.09 11.76
N GLY A 63 15.13 -18.92 10.80
CA GLY A 63 13.70 -18.72 11.06
C GLY A 63 13.34 -17.26 11.38
N LEU A 64 12.26 -17.06 12.13
CA LEU A 64 11.73 -15.73 12.46
C LEU A 64 12.69 -14.97 13.38
N ILE A 65 12.98 -13.71 13.04
CA ILE A 65 13.80 -12.79 13.84
C ILE A 65 12.89 -11.84 14.62
N VAL A 66 11.94 -11.21 13.94
CA VAL A 66 11.01 -10.26 14.55
C VAL A 66 9.62 -10.38 13.94
N GLN A 67 8.62 -10.19 14.80
CA GLN A 67 7.23 -10.08 14.44
C GLN A 67 6.61 -8.94 15.24
N GLY A 68 5.76 -8.16 14.58
CA GLY A 68 5.06 -7.06 15.23
C GLY A 68 3.84 -6.62 14.44
N GLU A 69 2.92 -5.97 15.15
CA GLU A 69 1.71 -5.41 14.57
C GLU A 69 1.34 -4.08 15.22
N THR A 70 0.57 -3.28 14.51
CA THR A 70 0.03 -2.01 15.01
C THR A 70 -1.23 -1.63 14.23
N ASP A 71 -2.17 -0.94 14.89
CA ASP A 71 -3.36 -0.33 14.29
C ASP A 71 -3.19 1.17 13.99
N THR A 72 -1.99 1.70 14.23
CA THR A 72 -1.66 3.12 14.02
C THR A 72 -0.59 3.32 12.94
N ALA A 73 -0.50 2.39 11.98
CA ALA A 73 0.44 2.52 10.88
C ALA A 73 -0.02 3.57 9.86
N GLY A 74 0.97 4.29 9.33
CA GLY A 74 0.85 5.01 8.07
C GLY A 74 0.66 4.01 6.91
N LEU A 75 -0.48 4.05 6.23
CA LEU A 75 -0.72 3.36 4.97
C LEU A 75 -0.98 4.41 3.89
N GLU A 76 -0.21 4.36 2.81
CA GLU A 76 -0.31 5.27 1.68
C GLU A 76 -0.51 4.46 0.40
N VAL A 77 -1.39 4.95 -0.46
CA VAL A 77 -1.43 4.55 -1.87
C VAL A 77 -1.14 5.78 -2.72
N GLY A 78 -0.13 5.67 -3.56
CA GLY A 78 0.29 6.71 -4.51
C GLY A 78 0.33 6.18 -5.94
N GLY A 79 0.19 7.07 -6.92
CA GLY A 79 0.17 6.74 -8.35
C GLY A 79 -0.51 7.83 -9.17
N ASP A 80 -0.39 7.79 -10.50
CA ASP A 80 -1.21 8.64 -11.36
C ASP A 80 -2.64 8.07 -11.41
N TRP A 81 -3.47 8.53 -10.49
CA TRP A 81 -4.87 8.12 -10.36
C TRP A 81 -5.81 8.96 -11.24
N GLY A 82 -5.30 9.91 -12.04
CA GLY A 82 -6.15 10.85 -12.77
C GLY A 82 -7.14 11.60 -11.85
N LEU A 83 -6.72 11.89 -10.60
CA LEU A 83 -7.57 12.59 -9.63
C LEU A 83 -7.70 14.05 -10.07
N THR A 84 -8.79 14.33 -10.75
CA THR A 84 -9.33 15.69 -10.90
C THR A 84 -10.37 15.91 -9.79
N GLU A 85 -10.59 17.16 -9.40
CA GLU A 85 -11.66 17.55 -8.46
C GLU A 85 -13.03 16.98 -8.87
N GLU A 86 -13.28 16.85 -10.18
CA GLU A 86 -14.49 16.26 -10.75
C GLU A 86 -14.64 14.75 -10.48
N ASN A 87 -13.52 14.03 -10.36
CA ASN A 87 -13.48 12.58 -10.19
C ASN A 87 -13.55 12.12 -8.72
N LEU A 88 -13.42 13.03 -7.75
CA LEU A 88 -13.41 12.74 -6.31
C LEU A 88 -14.74 12.21 -5.76
N SER A 89 -15.85 12.47 -6.45
CA SER A 89 -17.20 12.12 -6.02
C SER A 89 -17.71 10.78 -6.57
N LYS A 90 -17.04 10.17 -7.56
CA LYS A 90 -17.68 9.18 -8.45
C LYS A 90 -17.10 7.77 -8.57
N LYS A 91 -15.96 7.39 -7.98
CA LYS A 91 -15.48 5.99 -8.12
C LYS A 91 -14.99 5.30 -6.84
N THR A 92 -15.62 4.14 -6.61
CA THR A 92 -15.10 2.96 -5.92
C THR A 92 -13.69 2.63 -6.46
N VAL A 93 -12.80 2.21 -5.55
CA VAL A 93 -11.43 1.76 -5.88
C VAL A 93 -11.46 0.81 -7.08
N PRO A 94 -10.66 1.04 -8.14
CA PRO A 94 -10.52 0.07 -9.21
C PRO A 94 -9.84 -1.19 -8.68
N SER A 95 -10.29 -2.34 -9.17
CA SER A 95 -9.59 -3.63 -9.05
C SER A 95 -8.26 -3.53 -9.84
N TRP A 96 -7.12 -3.46 -9.15
CA TRP A 96 -5.81 -3.28 -9.80
C TRP A 96 -5.18 -4.59 -10.29
N GLY A 97 -4.73 -4.54 -11.55
CA GLY A 97 -3.54 -5.22 -12.05
C GLY A 97 -2.30 -4.32 -11.91
N THR A 98 -1.16 -4.97 -11.67
CA THR A 98 0.17 -4.44 -11.29
C THR A 98 0.75 -3.36 -12.23
N THR A 99 1.28 -2.27 -11.67
CA THR A 99 2.28 -1.41 -12.35
C THR A 99 3.63 -1.55 -11.65
N LEU A 100 4.59 -2.14 -12.37
CA LEU A 100 5.99 -2.26 -12.00
C LEU A 100 6.70 -0.92 -12.19
N LEU A 101 7.18 -0.29 -11.11
CA LEU A 101 8.38 0.54 -11.18
C LEU A 101 9.56 -0.32 -10.70
N GLY A 102 10.57 -0.41 -11.56
CA GLY A 102 11.66 -1.36 -11.48
C GLY A 102 12.39 -1.36 -10.15
N PHE A 103 12.18 -2.41 -9.37
CA PHE A 103 13.11 -2.93 -8.39
C PHE A 103 13.19 -4.44 -8.65
N ASN A 104 14.33 -4.88 -9.15
CA ASN A 104 14.56 -6.27 -9.52
C ASN A 104 14.18 -7.20 -8.35
N SER A 105 13.20 -8.08 -8.59
CA SER A 105 12.69 -9.18 -7.74
C SER A 105 11.61 -8.91 -6.67
N LEU A 106 10.91 -7.76 -6.67
CA LEU A 106 9.71 -7.60 -5.82
C LEU A 106 8.45 -8.16 -6.49
N GLY A 107 8.01 -9.34 -6.05
CA GLY A 107 6.70 -9.89 -6.43
C GLY A 107 5.58 -9.19 -5.65
N PHE A 108 4.73 -8.42 -6.33
CA PHE A 108 3.51 -7.85 -5.78
C PHE A 108 2.33 -8.78 -6.07
N GLN A 109 1.65 -9.29 -5.05
CA GLN A 109 0.40 -10.03 -5.19
C GLN A 109 -0.72 -9.26 -4.46
N SER A 110 -1.61 -8.63 -5.22
CA SER A 110 -2.92 -8.20 -4.71
C SER A 110 -3.92 -9.36 -4.87
N SER A 111 -4.74 -9.60 -3.85
CA SER A 111 -5.88 -10.51 -3.93
C SER A 111 -7.13 -9.74 -3.55
N ASN A 112 -8.11 -9.68 -4.43
CA ASN A 112 -9.46 -9.23 -4.09
C ASN A 112 -10.23 -10.43 -3.53
N SER A 113 -10.76 -10.29 -2.31
CA SER A 113 -11.77 -11.18 -1.73
C SER A 113 -13.06 -10.42 -1.59
#